data_AF-D1QSP0-F1
#
_entry.id   AF-D1QSP0-F1
#
_cell.length_a   1.000
_cell.length_b   1.000
_cell.length_c   1.000
_cell.angle_alpha   90.00
_cell.angle_beta   90.00
_cell.angle_gamma   90.00
#
_symmetry.space_group_name_H-M   'P 1'
#
loop_
_entity.id
_entity.type
_entity.pdbx_description
1 polymer ?
#
loop_
_entity_poly.entity_id
_entity_poly.type
_entity_poly.pdbx_seq_one_letter_code
_entity_poly.pdbx_strand_id
1 'polypeptide(L)'
;MTKNNNNPEQPITDISVYIAALQTTYRPASAPADATHFFSTAEVVDAIKEIDPSAKVSPTQIFKGLRQAGFDFCNRPGAHGLEFKWMFRER
;
A
#
# COMPACT_ATOMS: atom_id res chain seq x y z
N MET A 1 30.67 -10.12 -28.77
CA MET A 1 29.39 -9.44 -29.03
C MET A 1 28.73 -9.15 -27.70
N THR A 2 28.80 -7.90 -27.25
CA THR A 2 28.26 -7.42 -25.97
C THR A 2 26.77 -7.14 -26.12
N LYS A 3 25.92 -7.78 -25.31
CA LYS A 3 24.48 -7.49 -25.23
C LYS A 3 24.27 -6.36 -24.22
N ASN A 4 24.05 -5.15 -24.74
CA ASN A 4 23.63 -4.01 -23.94
C ASN A 4 22.10 -4.07 -23.77
N ASN A 5 21.64 -4.65 -22.67
CA ASN A 5 20.24 -4.56 -22.25
C ASN A 5 20.01 -3.22 -21.56
N ASN A 6 19.92 -2.13 -22.34
CA ASN A 6 19.34 -0.88 -21.87
C ASN A 6 17.82 -1.05 -21.80
N ASN A 7 17.33 -1.61 -20.69
CA ASN A 7 15.93 -1.45 -20.34
C ASN A 7 15.81 -0.05 -19.72
N PRO A 8 15.04 0.89 -20.27
CA PRO A 8 14.75 2.12 -19.55
C PRO A 8 13.91 1.71 -18.34
N GLU A 9 14.56 1.58 -17.18
CA GLU A 9 13.90 1.47 -15.89
C GLU A 9 12.98 2.68 -15.78
N GLN A 10 11.69 2.45 -16.03
CA GLN A 10 10.69 3.50 -15.95
C GLN A 10 10.81 4.12 -14.56
N PRO A 11 10.82 5.46 -14.43
CA PRO A 11 11.02 6.10 -13.14
C PRO A 11 9.92 5.59 -12.21
N ILE A 12 10.33 4.80 -11.23
CA ILE A 12 9.46 4.24 -10.22
C ILE A 12 8.97 5.43 -9.41
N THR A 13 7.66 5.64 -9.38
CA THR A 13 7.08 6.69 -8.54
C THR A 13 7.44 6.41 -7.09
N ASP A 14 8.06 7.38 -6.42
CA ASP A 14 8.46 7.22 -5.03
C ASP A 14 7.22 7.12 -4.13
N ILE A 15 6.90 5.90 -3.72
CA ILE A 15 5.69 5.62 -2.94
C ILE A 15 5.78 6.18 -1.51
N SER A 16 6.99 6.48 -1.03
CA SER A 16 7.25 6.89 0.35
C SER A 16 6.49 8.17 0.69
N VAL A 17 6.32 9.07 -0.28
CA VAL A 17 5.54 10.31 -0.13
C VAL A 17 4.08 10.01 0.18
N TYR A 18 3.45 9.08 -0.55
CA TYR A 18 2.06 8.71 -0.33
C TYR A 18 1.86 7.92 0.97
N ILE A 19 2.82 7.05 1.31
CA ILE A 19 2.79 6.32 2.58
C ILE A 19 2.94 7.28 3.77
N ALA A 20 3.82 8.28 3.66
CA ALA A 20 3.97 9.33 4.66
C ALA A 20 2.67 10.14 4.82
N ALA A 21 1.98 10.45 3.72
CA ALA A 21 0.66 11.09 3.76
C ALA A 21 -0.38 10.20 4.43
N LEU A 22 -0.40 8.89 4.19
CA LEU A 22 -1.28 7.98 4.94
C LEU A 22 -0.96 8.00 6.44
N GLN A 23 0.32 8.09 6.82
CA GLN A 23 0.77 8.15 8.21
C GLN A 23 0.43 9.46 8.94
N THR A 24 0.05 10.53 8.23
CA THR A 24 -0.45 11.75 8.89
C THR A 24 -1.82 11.52 9.51
N THR A 25 -2.67 10.75 8.83
CA THR A 25 -4.06 10.50 9.24
C THR A 25 -4.20 9.20 10.02
N TYR A 26 -3.48 8.16 9.61
CA TYR A 26 -3.59 6.81 10.15
C TYR A 26 -2.29 6.33 10.78
N ARG A 27 -2.40 5.43 11.75
CA ARG A 27 -1.31 4.65 12.32
C ARG A 27 -1.46 3.18 11.96
N PRO A 28 -0.36 2.43 11.93
CA PRO A 28 -0.43 0.98 11.80
C PRO A 28 -1.16 0.38 13.01
N ALA A 29 -2.13 -0.49 12.73
CA ALA A 29 -2.80 -1.30 13.75
C ALA A 29 -2.19 -2.70 13.78
N SER A 30 -1.90 -3.20 14.98
CA SER A 30 -1.29 -4.53 15.18
C SER A 30 -2.33 -5.65 15.30
N ALA A 31 -3.58 -5.31 15.59
CA ALA A 31 -4.67 -6.27 15.76
C ALA A 31 -5.95 -5.75 15.09
N PRO A 32 -6.83 -6.65 14.62
CA PRO A 32 -8.09 -6.26 13.98
C PRO A 32 -9.02 -5.48 14.93
N ALA A 33 -8.90 -5.66 16.24
CA ALA A 33 -9.68 -4.92 17.23
C ALA A 33 -9.24 -3.45 17.37
N ASP A 34 -7.97 -3.14 17.07
CA ASP A 34 -7.42 -1.79 17.07
C ASP A 34 -7.60 -1.07 15.72
N ALA A 35 -7.93 -1.82 14.67
CA ALA A 35 -8.12 -1.30 13.34
C ALA A 35 -9.51 -0.62 13.23
N THR A 36 -9.49 0.66 12.93
CA THR A 36 -10.72 1.43 12.61
C THR A 36 -11.15 1.25 11.16
N HIS A 37 -10.18 0.99 10.28
CA HIS A 37 -10.36 0.94 8.84
C HIS A 37 -9.61 -0.25 8.25
N PHE A 38 -10.20 -0.82 7.19
CA PHE A 38 -9.67 -1.97 6.49
C PHE A 38 -9.64 -1.67 4.99
N PHE A 39 -8.44 -1.62 4.41
CA PHE A 39 -8.25 -1.30 2.99
C PHE A 39 -7.56 -2.45 2.26
N SER A 40 -7.94 -2.72 1.02
CA SER A 40 -7.19 -3.59 0.12
C SER A 40 -5.99 -2.86 -0.47
N THR A 41 -4.94 -3.60 -0.88
CA THR A 41 -3.82 -3.01 -1.65
C THR A 41 -4.31 -2.29 -2.91
N ALA A 42 -5.35 -2.81 -3.56
CA ALA A 42 -5.96 -2.19 -4.74
C ALA A 42 -6.59 -0.83 -4.41
N GLU A 43 -7.27 -0.71 -3.27
CA GLU A 43 -7.87 0.57 -2.83
C GLU A 43 -6.78 1.61 -2.56
N VAL A 44 -5.68 1.21 -1.93
CA VAL A 44 -4.54 2.12 -1.70
C VAL A 44 -3.89 2.55 -3.02
N VAL A 45 -3.76 1.64 -4.00
CA VAL A 45 -3.26 1.97 -5.34
C VAL A 45 -4.20 2.96 -6.04
N ASP A 46 -5.51 2.75 -5.95
CA ASP A 46 -6.52 3.59 -6.58
C ASP A 46 -6.51 5.00 -5.97
N ALA A 47 -6.50 5.11 -4.63
CA ALA A 47 -6.42 6.39 -3.92
C ALA A 47 -5.15 7.19 -4.29
N ILE A 48 -4.02 6.52 -4.51
CA ILE A 48 -2.80 7.19 -4.99
C ILE A 48 -3.00 7.73 -6.42
N LYS A 49 -3.65 6.94 -7.29
CA LYS A 49 -3.92 7.35 -8.68
C LYS A 49 -4.98 8.45 -8.79
N GLU A 50 -5.90 8.55 -7.83
CA GLU A 50 -6.85 9.68 -7.76
C GLU A 50 -6.13 11.02 -7.51
N ILE A 51 -5.03 10.99 -6.74
CA ILE A 51 -4.20 12.18 -6.45
C ILE A 51 -3.19 12.44 -7.58
N ASP A 52 -2.48 11.40 -8.01
CA ASP A 52 -1.49 11.46 -9.09
C ASP A 52 -1.79 10.38 -10.14
N PRO A 53 -2.60 10.68 -11.17
CA PRO A 53 -2.96 9.70 -12.20
C PRO A 53 -1.77 9.26 -13.05
N SER A 54 -0.67 10.00 -13.02
CA SER A 54 0.60 9.63 -13.68
C SER A 54 1.47 8.70 -12.84
N ALA A 55 1.11 8.45 -11.58
CA ALA A 55 1.83 7.58 -10.67
C ALA A 55 1.91 6.15 -11.22
N LYS A 56 3.13 5.71 -11.53
CA LYS A 56 3.41 4.33 -11.94
C LYS A 56 3.66 3.47 -10.70
N VAL A 57 2.61 3.30 -9.90
CA VAL A 57 2.63 2.47 -8.70
C VAL A 57 2.13 1.06 -8.98
N SER A 58 2.88 0.07 -8.51
CA SER A 58 2.52 -1.35 -8.60
C SER A 58 1.99 -1.85 -7.25
N PRO A 59 1.03 -2.79 -7.21
CA PRO A 59 0.54 -3.37 -5.95
C PRO A 59 1.66 -3.95 -5.08
N THR A 60 2.68 -4.55 -5.70
CA THR A 60 3.87 -5.09 -5.01
C THR A 60 4.68 -4.00 -4.31
N GLN A 61 4.76 -2.81 -4.90
CA GLN A 61 5.45 -1.68 -4.29
C GLN A 61 4.67 -1.19 -3.07
N ILE A 62 3.36 -0.98 -3.23
CA ILE A 62 2.48 -0.58 -2.11
C ILE A 62 2.55 -1.60 -0.97
N PHE A 63 2.53 -2.90 -1.28
CA PHE A 63 2.72 -3.94 -0.27
C PHE A 63 4.03 -3.78 0.51
N LYS A 64 5.16 -3.60 -0.20
CA LYS A 64 6.46 -3.41 0.45
C LYS A 64 6.50 -2.11 1.25
N GLY A 65 5.98 -1.00 0.71
CA GLY A 65 5.95 0.30 1.37
C GLY A 65 5.11 0.30 2.64
N LEU A 66 3.91 -0.29 2.60
CA LEU A 66 3.07 -0.44 3.78
C LEU A 66 3.72 -1.33 4.84
N ARG A 67 4.34 -2.45 4.45
CA ARG A 67 5.12 -3.30 5.40
C ARG A 67 6.29 -2.55 6.02
N GLN A 68 7.05 -1.79 5.22
CA GLN A 68 8.18 -0.98 5.71
C GLN A 68 7.72 0.13 6.65
N ALA A 69 6.54 0.70 6.43
CA ALA A 69 5.90 1.68 7.28
C ALA A 69 5.25 1.09 8.55
N GLY A 70 5.32 -0.23 8.74
CA GLY A 70 4.83 -0.94 9.92
C GLY A 70 3.36 -1.33 9.87
N PHE A 71 2.67 -1.17 8.74
CA PHE A 71 1.31 -1.64 8.58
C PHE A 71 1.26 -3.16 8.48
N ASP A 72 0.22 -3.73 9.07
CA ASP A 72 -0.05 -5.15 9.05
C ASP A 72 -1.41 -5.44 8.40
N PHE A 73 -1.67 -6.68 8.02
CA PHE A 73 -2.89 -7.08 7.34
C PHE A 73 -3.40 -8.40 7.93
N CYS A 74 -4.72 -8.53 8.02
CA CYS A 74 -5.35 -9.74 8.54
C CYS A 74 -6.42 -10.25 7.59
N ASN A 75 -6.78 -11.53 7.74
CA ASN A 75 -8.05 -12.00 7.20
C ASN A 75 -9.17 -11.33 8.00
N ARG A 76 -10.05 -10.58 7.34
CA ARG A 76 -11.06 -9.79 8.04
C ARG A 76 -12.01 -10.71 8.84
N PRO A 77 -12.21 -10.48 10.15
CA PRO A 77 -13.14 -11.29 10.93
C PRO A 77 -14.56 -11.13 10.37
N GLY A 78 -15.25 -12.25 10.12
CA GLY A 78 -16.59 -12.28 9.54
C GLY A 78 -16.64 -12.24 8.01
N ALA A 79 -15.51 -12.29 7.31
CA ALA A 79 -15.51 -12.51 5.86
C ALA A 79 -15.98 -13.94 5.55
N HIS A 80 -16.91 -14.07 4.61
CA HIS A 80 -17.40 -15.37 4.12
C HIS A 80 -16.38 -16.08 3.21
N GLY A 81 -15.15 -15.58 3.14
CA GLY A 81 -14.04 -16.07 2.31
C GLY A 81 -12.68 -15.53 2.78
N LEU A 82 -11.64 -15.78 1.97
CA LEU A 82 -10.28 -15.25 2.21
C LEU A 82 -10.21 -13.81 1.72
N GLU A 83 -10.24 -12.86 2.66
CA GLU A 83 -10.15 -11.43 2.35
C GLU A 83 -9.09 -10.78 3.25
N PHE A 84 -7.89 -10.59 2.68
CA PHE A 84 -6.81 -9.89 3.36
C PHE A 84 -6.96 -8.38 3.19
N LYS A 85 -7.03 -7.68 4.31
CA LYS A 85 -7.13 -6.23 4.37
C LYS A 85 -6.06 -5.66 5.28
N TRP A 86 -5.48 -4.55 4.86
CA TRP A 86 -4.58 -3.74 5.67
C TRP A 86 -5.33 -3.11 6.83
N MET A 87 -4.72 -3.12 8.00
CA MET A 87 -5.30 -2.62 9.23
C MET A 87 -4.81 -1.20 9.50
N PHE A 88 -5.73 -0.24 9.42
CA PHE A 88 -5.47 1.18 9.65
C PHE A 88 -6.22 1.65 10.89
N ARG A 89 -5.52 2.42 11.74
CA ARG A 89 -6.09 3.05 12.94
C ARG A 89 -6.05 4.56 12.79
N GLU A 90 -7.20 5.22 12.86
CA GLU A 90 -7.26 6.68 12.91
C GLU A 90 -6.54 7.21 14.17
N ARG A 91 -5.87 8.37 14.04
CA ARG A 91 -5.04 8.95 15.11
C ARG A 91 -5.83 9.51 16.27
#